data_AF-A0A2S8HM55-F1
#
_entry.id   AF-A0A2S8HM55-F1
#
_cell.length_a   1.000
_cell.length_b   1.000
_cell.length_c   1.000
_cell.angle_alpha   90.00
_cell.angle_beta   90.00
_cell.angle_gamma   90.00
#
_symmetry.space_group_name_H-M   'P 1'
#
loop_
_entity.id
_entity.type
_entity.pdbx_description
1 polymer ?
#
loop_
_entity_poly.entity_id
_entity_poly.type
_entity_poly.pdbx_seq_one_letter_code
_entity_poly.pdbx_strand_id
1 'polypeptide(L)'
;MNKRINKLKKQGYQDHHILSDKHDSTKNHPLLKLAGFDLQSRQNKIFLPNKTKALTDGRRSIHQGRHAGRVNRNLGSKMDQVEIIGKRNNWNQAQYRKALDKIVSNERKLLRSGERQLNQNARPGAHYN
;
A
#
# COMPACT_ATOMS: atom_id res chain seq x y z
N MET A 1 -1.65 -10.11 -22.17
CA MET A 1 -0.74 -9.49 -21.16
C MET A 1 -0.53 -8.01 -21.51
N ASN A 2 -0.70 -7.07 -20.57
CA ASN A 2 -0.83 -5.64 -20.86
C ASN A 2 0.53 -4.97 -21.24
N LYS A 3 0.68 -4.53 -22.50
CA LYS A 3 1.92 -3.93 -23.07
C LYS A 3 2.52 -2.82 -22.18
N ARG A 4 1.66 -2.04 -21.52
CA ARG A 4 2.08 -0.94 -20.61
C ARG A 4 2.82 -1.45 -19.37
N ILE A 5 2.37 -2.56 -18.78
CA ILE A 5 3.01 -3.15 -17.58
C ILE A 5 4.42 -3.65 -17.93
N ASN A 6 4.56 -4.34 -19.07
CA ASN A 6 5.84 -4.85 -19.52
C ASN A 6 6.84 -3.72 -19.81
N LYS A 7 6.37 -2.60 -20.38
CA LYS A 7 7.19 -1.38 -20.55
C LYS A 7 7.70 -0.84 -19.21
N LEU A 8 6.83 -0.72 -18.20
CA LEU A 8 7.23 -0.23 -16.87
C LEU A 8 8.25 -1.15 -16.19
N LYS A 9 8.06 -2.47 -16.27
CA LYS A 9 9.02 -3.44 -15.75
C LYS A 9 10.40 -3.30 -16.41
N LYS A 10 10.45 -3.18 -17.75
CA LYS A 10 11.69 -2.92 -18.50
C LYS A 10 12.36 -1.60 -18.10
N GLN A 11 11.58 -0.61 -17.67
CA GLN A 11 12.09 0.67 -17.17
C GLN A 11 12.56 0.62 -15.70
N GLY A 12 12.53 -0.54 -15.05
CA GLY A 12 12.99 -0.70 -13.66
C GLY A 12 11.93 -0.42 -12.60
N TYR A 13 10.64 -0.42 -12.96
CA TYR A 13 9.56 -0.41 -11.98
C TYR A 13 9.10 -1.82 -11.60
N GLN A 14 8.69 -1.97 -10.35
CA GLN A 14 8.20 -3.24 -9.79
C GLN A 14 6.80 -3.05 -9.22
N ASP A 15 5.95 -4.09 -9.34
CA ASP A 15 4.65 -4.10 -8.68
C ASP A 15 4.87 -4.18 -7.16
N HIS A 16 4.15 -3.33 -6.43
CA HIS A 16 4.15 -3.25 -4.99
C HIS A 16 2.71 -3.25 -4.49
N HIS A 17 2.42 -4.11 -3.51
CA HIS A 17 1.16 -4.10 -2.80
C HIS A 17 1.14 -3.01 -1.73
N ILE A 18 0.12 -2.16 -1.76
CA ILE A 18 -0.08 -1.03 -0.85
C ILE A 18 -0.39 -1.55 0.56
N LEU A 19 -1.40 -2.41 0.68
CA LEU A 19 -1.59 -3.28 1.83
C LEU A 19 -0.84 -4.59 1.56
N SER A 20 0.09 -4.96 2.42
CA SER A 20 0.88 -6.18 2.22
C SER A 20 0.01 -7.43 2.27
N ASP A 21 0.20 -8.30 1.29
CA ASP A 21 -0.39 -9.65 1.24
C ASP A 21 0.47 -10.70 2.00
N LYS A 22 1.55 -10.27 2.65
CA LYS A 22 2.49 -11.15 3.36
C LYS A 22 2.62 -10.85 4.85
N HIS A 23 2.29 -9.64 5.28
CA HIS A 23 2.43 -9.23 6.68
C HIS A 23 1.17 -9.55 7.50
N ASP A 24 1.33 -10.10 8.70
CA ASP A 24 0.21 -10.58 9.53
C ASP A 24 -0.83 -9.50 9.84
N SER A 25 -0.37 -8.27 10.10
CA SER A 25 -1.24 -7.11 10.36
C SER A 25 -2.16 -6.71 9.21
N THR A 26 -1.94 -7.20 7.99
CA THR A 26 -2.73 -6.79 6.81
C THR A 26 -3.25 -7.95 5.98
N LYS A 27 -2.52 -9.06 5.85
CA LYS A 27 -2.81 -10.13 4.87
C LYS A 27 -4.15 -10.85 5.09
N ASN A 28 -4.55 -11.04 6.34
CA ASN A 28 -5.77 -11.78 6.73
C ASN A 28 -6.70 -10.90 7.60
N HIS A 29 -6.57 -9.58 7.50
CA HIS A 29 -7.30 -8.67 8.37
C HIS A 29 -8.83 -8.78 8.11
N PRO A 30 -9.69 -8.89 9.15
CA PRO A 30 -11.13 -9.14 8.97
C PRO A 30 -11.84 -8.07 8.13
N LEU A 31 -11.43 -6.81 8.25
CA LEU A 31 -11.87 -5.70 7.40
C LEU A 31 -11.84 -6.01 5.88
N LEU A 32 -10.89 -6.82 5.38
CA LEU A 32 -10.84 -7.18 3.96
C LEU A 32 -12.11 -7.90 3.52
N LYS A 33 -12.58 -8.86 4.32
CA LYS A 33 -13.83 -9.59 4.07
C LYS A 33 -15.05 -8.67 4.22
N LEU A 34 -15.08 -7.86 5.28
CA LEU A 34 -16.17 -6.89 5.53
C LEU A 34 -16.31 -5.86 4.41
N ALA A 35 -15.21 -5.52 3.74
CA ALA A 35 -15.16 -4.56 2.64
C ALA A 35 -15.29 -5.19 1.25
N GLY A 36 -15.31 -6.52 1.13
CA GLY A 36 -15.25 -7.21 -0.17
C GLY A 36 -13.98 -6.87 -0.96
N PHE A 37 -12.84 -6.71 -0.29
CA PHE A 37 -11.59 -6.24 -0.90
C PHE A 37 -10.63 -7.37 -1.25
N ASP A 38 -10.23 -7.44 -2.52
CA ASP A 38 -9.18 -8.34 -2.98
C ASP A 38 -7.80 -7.68 -2.89
N LEU A 39 -6.92 -8.22 -2.04
CA LEU A 39 -5.52 -7.78 -1.92
C LEU A 39 -4.72 -7.94 -3.21
N GLN A 40 -5.11 -8.86 -4.10
CA GLN A 40 -4.43 -9.09 -5.37
C GLN A 40 -4.89 -8.15 -6.49
N SER A 41 -5.95 -7.39 -6.25
CA SER A 41 -6.51 -6.44 -7.20
C SER A 41 -5.53 -5.33 -7.59
N ARG A 42 -5.74 -4.73 -8.77
CA ARG A 42 -4.92 -3.58 -9.22
C ARG A 42 -5.11 -2.35 -8.33
N GLN A 43 -6.25 -2.25 -7.65
CA GLN A 43 -6.59 -1.21 -6.68
C GLN A 43 -5.64 -1.23 -5.48
N ASN A 44 -5.12 -2.40 -5.10
CA ASN A 44 -4.09 -2.54 -4.07
C ASN A 44 -2.65 -2.51 -4.61
N LYS A 45 -2.44 -2.29 -5.92
CA LYS A 45 -1.11 -2.35 -6.54
C LYS A 45 -0.66 -1.02 -7.10
N ILE A 46 0.63 -0.73 -6.96
CA ILE A 46 1.31 0.41 -7.57
C ILE A 46 2.68 0.00 -8.09
N PHE A 47 3.14 0.64 -9.16
CA PHE A 47 4.50 0.49 -9.63
C PHE A 47 5.45 1.42 -8.89
N LEU A 48 6.49 0.89 -8.28
CA LEU A 48 7.52 1.66 -7.59
C LEU A 48 8.88 1.43 -8.26
N PRO A 49 9.76 2.45 -8.34
CA PRO A 49 11.09 2.28 -8.92
C PRO A 49 11.96 1.38 -8.04
N ASN A 50 12.75 0.51 -8.66
CA ASN A 50 13.88 -0.14 -7.98
C ASN A 50 15.01 0.87 -7.70
N LYS A 51 16.08 0.44 -7.02
CA LYS A 51 17.19 1.34 -6.65
C LYS A 51 17.80 2.07 -7.86
N THR A 52 18.07 1.39 -8.97
CA THR A 52 18.65 2.00 -10.18
C THR A 52 17.71 3.01 -10.80
N LYS A 53 16.42 2.67 -10.95
CA LYS A 53 15.43 3.59 -11.52
C LYS A 53 15.20 4.80 -10.63
N ALA A 54 15.28 4.62 -9.31
CA ALA A 54 15.13 5.69 -8.34
C ALA A 54 16.18 6.80 -8.50
N LEU A 55 17.36 6.52 -9.07
CA LEU A 55 18.38 7.55 -9.34
C LEU A 55 17.93 8.60 -10.38
N THR A 56 17.02 8.21 -11.29
CA THR A 56 16.50 9.12 -12.34
C THR A 56 15.03 9.48 -12.15
N ASP A 57 14.29 8.70 -11.36
CA ASP A 57 12.94 9.04 -10.93
C ASP A 57 13.02 9.84 -9.63
N GLY A 58 12.72 11.15 -9.66
CA GLY A 58 12.68 11.99 -8.46
C GLY A 58 11.42 11.81 -7.60
N ARG A 59 10.51 10.92 -8.01
CA ARG A 59 9.21 10.69 -7.35
C ARG A 59 9.12 9.24 -6.87
N ARG A 60 8.09 8.97 -6.08
CA ARG A 60 7.73 7.66 -5.53
C ARG A 60 8.74 7.06 -4.54
N SER A 61 8.20 6.21 -3.67
CA SER A 61 8.99 5.43 -2.72
C SER A 61 9.79 4.35 -3.45
N ILE A 62 10.96 4.01 -2.89
CA ILE A 62 11.89 3.07 -3.51
C ILE A 62 11.51 1.64 -3.12
N HIS A 63 11.37 0.77 -4.11
CA HIS A 63 11.07 -0.64 -3.91
C HIS A 63 12.36 -1.46 -3.90
N GLN A 64 13.02 -1.48 -2.74
CA GLN A 64 14.29 -2.19 -2.57
C GLN A 64 14.37 -2.84 -1.19
N GLY A 65 14.28 -4.16 -1.12
CA GLY A 65 14.40 -4.91 0.13
C GLY A 65 13.10 -4.99 0.94
N ARG A 66 13.18 -5.61 2.11
CA ARG A 66 12.03 -5.93 2.97
C ARG A 66 11.45 -4.66 3.60
N HIS A 67 10.12 -4.53 3.60
CA HIS A 67 9.46 -3.41 4.26
C HIS A 67 9.61 -3.49 5.78
N ALA A 68 9.81 -2.35 6.43
CA ALA A 68 9.79 -2.25 7.87
C ALA A 68 8.40 -2.63 8.40
N GLY A 69 8.35 -3.52 9.39
CA GLY A 69 7.09 -3.99 9.96
C GLY A 69 6.21 -2.86 10.52
N ARG A 70 6.81 -1.72 10.90
CA ARG A 70 6.08 -0.56 11.43
C ARG A 70 5.08 0.05 10.45
N VAL A 71 5.38 0.05 9.14
CA VAL A 71 4.43 0.56 8.13
C VAL A 71 3.20 -0.34 8.09
N ASN A 72 3.40 -1.66 8.02
CA ASN A 72 2.30 -2.62 7.99
C ASN A 72 1.51 -2.61 9.30
N ARG A 73 2.15 -2.47 10.46
CA ARG A 73 1.46 -2.34 11.76
C ARG A 73 0.64 -1.06 11.84
N ASN A 74 1.14 0.06 11.33
CA ASN A 74 0.38 1.31 11.27
C ASN A 74 -0.86 1.18 10.37
N LEU A 75 -0.71 0.57 9.19
CA LEU A 75 -1.83 0.29 8.30
C LEU A 75 -2.84 -0.66 8.94
N GLY A 76 -2.37 -1.74 9.58
CA GLY A 76 -3.21 -2.67 10.34
C GLY A 76 -4.01 -1.96 11.44
N SER A 77 -3.37 -1.11 12.24
CA SER A 77 -4.07 -0.34 13.28
C SER A 77 -5.15 0.60 12.71
N LYS A 78 -4.95 1.20 11.53
CA LYS A 78 -5.99 1.96 10.84
C LYS A 78 -7.15 1.05 10.39
N MET A 79 -6.84 -0.16 9.96
CA MET A 79 -7.86 -1.16 9.59
C MET A 79 -8.64 -1.64 10.82
N ASP A 80 -7.99 -1.86 11.96
CA ASP A 80 -8.63 -2.21 13.24
C ASP A 80 -9.64 -1.12 13.65
N GLN A 81 -9.23 0.15 13.57
CA GLN A 81 -10.11 1.28 13.89
C GLN A 81 -11.36 1.31 13.01
N VAL A 82 -11.20 1.07 11.71
CA VAL A 82 -12.32 1.01 10.77
C VAL A 82 -13.26 -0.16 11.09
N GLU A 83 -12.71 -1.33 11.43
CA GLU A 83 -13.50 -2.48 11.83
C GLU A 83 -14.32 -2.20 13.10
N ILE A 84 -13.69 -1.64 14.14
CA ILE A 84 -14.34 -1.30 15.41
C ILE A 84 -15.46 -0.27 15.18
N ILE A 85 -15.18 0.80 14.45
CA ILE A 85 -16.16 1.86 14.16
C ILE A 85 -17.30 1.29 13.32
N GLY A 86 -17.01 0.51 12.28
CA GLY A 86 -18.03 -0.05 11.42
C GLY A 86 -18.95 -1.03 12.15
N LYS A 87 -18.40 -1.87 13.04
CA LYS A 87 -19.19 -2.79 13.87
C LYS A 87 -20.12 -2.03 14.80
N ARG A 88 -19.62 -1.00 15.48
CA ARG A 88 -20.42 -0.15 16.39
C ARG A 88 -21.55 0.59 15.68
N ASN A 89 -21.35 0.96 14.41
CA ASN A 89 -22.31 1.72 13.62
C ASN A 89 -23.12 0.86 12.64
N ASN A 90 -23.09 -0.47 12.77
CA ASN A 90 -23.79 -1.40 11.88
C ASN A 90 -23.57 -1.12 10.38
N TRP A 91 -22.31 -0.86 10.00
CA TRP A 91 -21.98 -0.54 8.62
C TRP A 91 -22.30 -1.70 7.67
N ASN A 92 -22.79 -1.35 6.49
CA ASN A 92 -22.86 -2.26 5.36
C ASN A 92 -21.51 -2.37 4.64
N GLN A 93 -21.40 -3.32 3.71
CA GLN A 93 -20.16 -3.59 2.97
C GLN A 93 -19.64 -2.36 2.21
N ALA A 94 -20.51 -1.52 1.65
CA ALA A 94 -20.11 -0.32 0.90
C ALA A 94 -19.45 0.73 1.81
N GLN A 95 -19.92 0.87 3.04
CA GLN A 95 -19.32 1.77 4.04
C GLN A 95 -17.94 1.28 4.46
N TYR A 96 -17.77 -0.02 4.73
CA TYR A 96 -16.45 -0.62 4.98
C TYR A 96 -15.51 -0.44 3.78
N ARG A 97 -16.00 -0.70 2.56
CA ARG A 97 -15.25 -0.52 1.32
C ARG A 97 -14.73 0.90 1.18
N LYS A 98 -15.59 1.90 1.39
CA LYS A 98 -15.24 3.33 1.32
C LYS A 98 -14.16 3.70 2.35
N ALA A 99 -14.25 3.21 3.58
CA ALA A 99 -13.27 3.48 4.62
C ALA A 99 -11.92 2.82 4.33
N LEU A 100 -11.91 1.56 3.89
CA LEU A 100 -10.69 0.87 3.47
C LEU A 100 -10.04 1.55 2.25
N ASP A 101 -10.83 1.99 1.26
CA ASP A 101 -10.33 2.76 0.12
C ASP A 101 -9.63 4.05 0.54
N LYS A 102 -10.11 4.72 1.59
CA LYS A 102 -9.44 5.91 2.12
C LYS A 102 -8.06 5.58 2.67
N ILE A 103 -7.90 4.45 3.38
CA ILE A 103 -6.60 3.98 3.86
C ILE A 103 -5.67 3.71 2.67
N VAL A 104 -6.12 2.92 1.69
CA VAL A 104 -5.36 2.56 0.49
C VAL A 104 -4.98 3.80 -0.32
N SER A 105 -5.89 4.75 -0.49
CA SER A 105 -5.68 5.98 -1.26
C SER A 105 -4.65 6.90 -0.59
N ASN A 106 -4.75 7.08 0.73
CA ASN A 106 -3.78 7.88 1.49
C ASN A 106 -2.38 7.26 1.42
N GLU A 107 -2.28 5.95 1.59
CA GLU A 107 -1.00 5.25 1.47
C GLU A 107 -0.44 5.34 0.04
N ARG A 108 -1.30 5.17 -0.97
CA ARG A 108 -0.94 5.36 -2.38
C ARG A 108 -0.39 6.76 -2.65
N LYS A 109 -0.92 7.80 -2.00
CA LYS A 109 -0.45 9.18 -2.16
C LYS A 109 0.99 9.32 -1.64
N LEU A 110 1.28 8.82 -0.45
CA LEU A 110 2.63 8.84 0.15
C LEU A 110 3.63 8.02 -0.69
N LEU A 111 3.21 6.84 -1.17
CA LEU A 111 4.01 6.01 -2.07
C LEU A 111 4.27 6.67 -3.42
N ARG A 112 3.36 7.54 -3.89
CA ARG A 112 3.50 8.27 -5.16
C ARG A 112 4.40 9.50 -5.02
N SER A 113 4.31 10.23 -3.91
CA SER A 113 5.19 11.37 -3.66
C SER A 113 6.60 10.94 -3.28
N GLY A 114 6.75 9.76 -2.67
CA GLY A 114 8.03 9.27 -2.16
C GLY A 114 8.27 9.59 -0.68
N GLU A 115 7.29 10.19 -0.02
CA GLU A 115 7.29 10.46 1.41
C GLU A 115 7.19 9.17 2.25
N ARG A 116 6.59 8.09 1.71
CA ARG A 116 6.55 6.83 2.43
C ARG A 116 7.94 6.18 2.45
N GLN A 117 8.51 6.05 3.64
CA GLN A 117 9.67 5.21 3.88
C GLN A 117 9.25 3.75 4.04
N LEU A 118 9.63 2.90 3.09
CA LEU A 118 9.37 1.46 3.17
C LEU A 118 10.45 0.72 3.95
N ASN A 119 11.71 1.15 3.84
CA ASN A 119 12.86 0.59 4.56
C ASN A 119 14.02 1.61 4.55
N GLN A 120 15.26 1.17 4.80
CA GLN A 120 16.44 2.04 4.79
C GLN A 120 16.70 2.71 3.43
N ASN A 121 16.27 2.11 2.32
CA ASN A 121 16.31 2.72 1.00
C ASN A 121 15.11 3.65 0.85
N ALA A 122 15.31 4.93 1.17
CA ALA A 122 14.25 5.92 1.21
C ALA A 122 14.66 7.19 0.47
N ARG A 123 13.67 8.01 0.11
CA ARG A 123 13.95 9.38 -0.35
C ARG A 123 14.37 10.25 0.84
N PRO A 124 15.17 11.31 0.63
CA PRO A 124 15.41 12.31 1.67
C PRO A 124 14.08 12.83 2.24
N GLY A 125 13.97 12.90 3.57
CA GLY A 125 12.75 13.35 4.25
C GLY A 125 11.59 12.34 4.28
N ALA A 126 11.75 11.15 3.70
CA ALA A 126 10.74 10.10 3.80
C ALA A 126 10.61 9.60 5.24
N HIS A 127 9.41 9.16 5.61
CA HIS A 127 9.09 8.76 6.97
C HIS A 127 8.17 7.53 7.00
N TYR A 128 8.19 6.84 8.14
CA TYR A 128 7.49 5.58 8.32
C TYR A 128 6.03 5.70 8.76
N ASN A 129 5.56 6.88 9.17
CA ASN A 129 4.23 7.10 9.75
C ASN A 129 3.28 7.78 8.76
#